data_AF-A0A920J9T1-F1
#
_entry.id   AF-A0A920J9T1-F1
#
_cell.length_a   1.000
_cell.length_b   1.000
_cell.length_c   1.000
_cell.angle_alpha   90.00
_cell.angle_beta   90.00
_cell.angle_gamma   90.00
#
_symmetry.space_group_name_H-M   'P 1'
#
loop_
_entity.id
_entity.type
_entity.pdbx_description
1 polymer ?
#
loop_
_entity_poly.entity_id
_entity_poly.type
_entity_poly.pdbx_seq_one_letter_code
_entity_poly.pdbx_strand_id
1 'polypeptide(L)'
;MKRKNVSDKPFGEKLPQAGIKKSLDGSSEEKKQMLLNLEEDLQRQLGTRVGIRHSGKKGEIRIHYQNLDEFDRLYSLLKSR
;
A
#
# COMPACT_ATOMS: atom_id res chain seq x y z
N MET A 1 -8.75 -1.43 -67.01
CA MET A 1 -9.22 -2.75 -66.49
C MET A 1 -8.16 -3.35 -65.58
N LYS A 2 -8.55 -4.14 -64.55
CA LYS A 2 -7.70 -4.88 -63.57
C LYS A 2 -6.83 -3.98 -62.66
N ARG A 3 -7.15 -3.71 -61.38
CA ARG A 3 -7.47 -4.51 -60.15
C ARG A 3 -6.23 -4.99 -59.35
N LYS A 4 -6.10 -4.38 -58.16
CA LYS A 4 -5.48 -4.83 -56.89
C LYS A 4 -4.08 -5.47 -56.91
N ASN A 5 -3.21 -5.01 -55.99
CA ASN A 5 -2.56 -5.92 -55.04
C ASN A 5 -2.35 -5.22 -53.69
N VAL A 6 -2.55 -5.99 -52.62
CA VAL A 6 -2.38 -5.59 -51.21
C VAL A 6 -1.69 -6.76 -50.53
N SER A 7 -0.47 -6.55 -50.04
CA SER A 7 0.28 -7.39 -49.08
C SER A 7 1.73 -6.90 -49.03
N ASP A 8 2.52 -7.09 -47.97
CA ASP A 8 2.25 -7.13 -46.53
C ASP A 8 3.58 -6.78 -45.84
N LYS A 9 3.56 -6.13 -44.67
CA LYS A 9 4.79 -5.92 -43.88
C LYS A 9 5.01 -7.09 -42.91
N PRO A 10 6.20 -7.72 -42.92
CA PRO A 10 6.75 -8.34 -41.73
C PRO A 10 7.99 -7.56 -41.28
N PHE A 11 7.81 -6.61 -40.35
CA PHE A 11 8.96 -6.07 -39.60
C PHE A 11 9.39 -7.14 -38.58
N GLY A 12 10.46 -7.85 -38.89
CA GLY A 12 11.00 -8.89 -38.03
C GLY A 12 12.12 -8.36 -37.14
N GLU A 13 11.90 -8.35 -35.83
CA GLU A 13 12.96 -8.43 -34.83
C GLU A 13 12.45 -9.25 -33.64
N LYS A 14 13.29 -10.17 -33.12
CA LYS A 14 12.89 -11.23 -32.20
C LYS A 14 13.68 -11.17 -30.89
N LEU A 15 12.95 -11.23 -29.78
CA LEU A 15 13.37 -11.76 -28.46
C LEU A 15 14.47 -10.95 -27.70
N PRO A 16 14.76 -11.27 -26.42
CA PRO A 16 14.07 -12.12 -25.44
C PRO A 16 13.43 -11.25 -24.31
N GLN A 17 12.98 -11.68 -23.13
CA GLN A 17 13.00 -12.96 -22.38
C GLN A 17 11.62 -13.22 -21.72
N ALA A 18 11.36 -14.45 -21.28
CA ALA A 18 10.34 -14.76 -20.26
C ALA A 18 10.93 -14.53 -18.85
N GLY A 19 10.18 -13.89 -17.95
CA GLY A 19 10.77 -13.54 -16.64
C GLY A 19 9.88 -12.88 -15.58
N ILE A 20 8.54 -12.85 -15.74
CA ILE A 20 7.66 -12.37 -14.66
C ILE A 20 7.57 -13.45 -13.58
N LYS A 21 8.60 -13.52 -12.73
CA LYS A 21 8.50 -14.13 -11.40
C LYS A 21 7.46 -13.34 -10.64
N LYS A 22 6.21 -13.81 -10.65
CA LYS A 22 5.11 -13.24 -9.86
C LYS A 22 5.37 -13.54 -8.38
N SER A 23 6.29 -12.77 -7.79
CA SER A 23 6.52 -12.76 -6.35
C SER A 23 5.22 -12.43 -5.63
N LEU A 24 5.02 -13.07 -4.47
CA LEU A 24 3.81 -13.01 -3.66
C LEU A 24 3.67 -11.66 -2.94
N ASP A 25 3.52 -10.61 -3.74
CA ASP A 25 3.25 -9.23 -3.36
C ASP A 25 1.80 -8.93 -3.77
N GLY A 26 0.88 -9.01 -2.80
CA GLY A 26 -0.43 -8.36 -2.96
C GLY A 26 -0.19 -6.89 -3.27
N SER A 27 -0.93 -6.35 -4.25
CA SER A 27 -0.64 -5.08 -4.90
C SER A 27 -0.35 -3.99 -3.87
N SER A 28 0.63 -3.13 -4.12
CA SER A 28 0.99 -2.07 -3.17
C SER A 28 -0.21 -1.21 -2.74
N GLU A 29 -1.27 -1.13 -3.56
CA GLU A 29 -2.53 -0.45 -3.24
C GLU A 29 -3.40 -1.22 -2.22
N GLU A 30 -3.47 -2.55 -2.27
CA GLU A 30 -4.20 -3.37 -1.28
C GLU A 30 -3.59 -3.19 0.11
N LYS A 31 -2.24 -3.17 0.18
CA LYS A 31 -1.50 -2.92 1.42
C LYS A 31 -1.70 -1.49 1.93
N LYS A 32 -1.68 -0.49 1.06
CA LYS A 32 -2.00 0.90 1.44
C LYS A 32 -3.42 1.00 2.01
N GLN A 33 -4.41 0.40 1.35
CA GLN A 33 -5.79 0.45 1.81
C GLN A 33 -5.96 -0.25 3.18
N MET A 34 -5.30 -1.40 3.38
CA MET A 34 -5.28 -2.07 4.69
C MET A 34 -4.69 -1.17 5.79
N LEU A 35 -3.59 -0.46 5.51
CA LEU A 35 -2.97 0.46 6.46
C LEU A 35 -3.86 1.69 6.74
N LEU A 36 -4.55 2.24 5.74
CA LEU A 36 -5.50 3.34 5.91
C LEU A 36 -6.71 2.93 6.77
N ASN A 37 -7.26 1.73 6.53
CA ASN A 37 -8.37 1.20 7.35
C ASN A 37 -7.92 1.04 8.83
N LEU A 38 -6.70 0.54 9.05
CA LEU A 38 -6.11 0.44 10.40
C LEU A 38 -5.85 1.81 11.05
N GLU A 39 -5.45 2.82 10.28
CA GLU A 39 -5.35 4.20 10.76
C GLU A 39 -6.71 4.73 11.22
N GLU A 40 -7.77 4.56 10.41
CA GLU A 40 -9.13 4.99 10.76
C GLU A 40 -9.67 4.28 12.01
N ASP A 41 -9.51 2.96 12.10
CA ASP A 41 -9.99 2.18 13.25
C ASP A 41 -9.29 2.60 14.54
N LEU A 42 -7.96 2.78 14.51
CA LEU A 42 -7.21 3.28 15.66
C LEU A 42 -7.55 4.74 16.01
N GLN A 43 -7.82 5.60 15.02
CA GLN A 43 -8.30 6.96 15.27
C GLN A 43 -9.66 6.96 15.97
N ARG A 44 -10.60 6.11 15.53
CA ARG A 44 -11.93 5.95 16.14
C ARG A 44 -11.84 5.40 17.57
N GLN A 45 -10.98 4.41 17.81
CA GLN A 45 -10.82 3.80 19.15
C GLN A 45 -10.08 4.69 20.15
N LEU A 46 -9.00 5.35 19.73
CA LEU A 46 -8.18 6.18 20.61
C LEU A 46 -8.69 7.62 20.75
N GLY A 47 -9.61 8.04 19.88
CA GLY A 47 -10.19 9.38 19.87
C GLY A 47 -9.18 10.48 19.53
N THR A 48 -8.12 10.13 18.78
CA THR A 48 -7.00 11.03 18.47
C THR A 48 -6.35 10.67 17.15
N ARG A 49 -5.49 11.55 16.61
CA ARG A 49 -4.83 11.31 15.31
C ARG A 49 -3.80 10.19 15.43
N VAL A 50 -3.97 9.16 14.60
CA VAL A 50 -3.02 8.05 14.44
C VAL A 50 -2.49 8.05 13.01
N GLY A 51 -1.20 7.73 12.84
CA GLY A 51 -0.59 7.43 11.55
C GLY A 51 0.28 6.17 11.62
N ILE A 52 0.24 5.36 10.57
CA ILE A 52 0.96 4.09 10.44
C ILE A 52 1.90 4.19 9.23
N ARG A 53 3.20 4.00 9.46
CA ARG A 53 4.21 3.93 8.40
C ARG A 53 4.78 2.54 8.38
N HIS A 54 4.73 1.87 7.22
CA HIS A 54 5.32 0.55 7.04
C HIS A 54 6.34 0.58 5.91
N SER A 55 7.57 0.11 6.18
CA SER A 55 8.66 0.08 5.21
C SER A 55 9.49 -1.20 5.36
N GLY A 56 9.48 -2.03 4.31
CA GLY A 56 10.16 -3.32 4.29
C GLY A 56 9.63 -4.26 5.38
N LYS A 57 10.41 -4.47 6.44
CA LYS A 57 10.09 -5.32 7.60
C LYS A 57 9.79 -4.52 8.89
N LYS A 58 9.71 -3.20 8.82
CA LYS A 58 9.54 -2.32 9.99
C LYS A 58 8.25 -1.50 9.87
N GLY A 59 7.53 -1.39 10.97
CA GLY A 59 6.38 -0.51 11.15
C GLY A 59 6.66 0.56 12.21
N GLU A 60 6.00 1.69 12.07
CA GLU A 60 5.97 2.79 13.04
C GLU A 60 4.50 3.20 13.20
N ILE A 61 3.97 3.19 14.43
CA ILE A 61 2.64 3.75 14.75
C ILE A 61 2.89 5.03 15.55
N ARG A 62 2.31 6.14 15.09
CA ARG A 62 2.35 7.44 15.75
C ARG A 62 0.96 7.76 16.26
N ILE A 63 0.83 7.94 17.57
CA ILE A 63 -0.39 8.40 18.22
C ILE A 63 -0.09 9.83 18.69
N HIS A 64 -0.82 10.81 18.20
CA HIS A 64 -0.70 12.20 18.64
C HIS A 64 -1.46 12.41 19.96
N TYR A 65 -1.09 13.46 20.69
CA TYR A 65 -1.83 13.97 21.85
C TYR A 65 -1.67 15.50 21.90
N GLN A 66 -2.66 16.19 22.46
CA GLN A 66 -2.72 17.66 22.52
C GLN A 66 -2.25 18.20 23.87
N ASN A 67 -2.37 17.42 24.94
CA ASN A 67 -1.99 17.77 26.30
C ASN A 67 -1.56 16.52 27.10
N LEU A 68 -1.12 16.72 28.34
CA LEU A 68 -0.66 15.62 29.21
C LEU A 68 -1.81 14.71 29.66
N ASP A 69 -3.02 15.25 29.88
CA ASP A 69 -4.18 14.44 30.27
C ASP A 69 -4.57 13.41 29.19
N GLU A 70 -4.48 13.80 27.91
CA GLU A 70 -4.69 12.90 26.78
C GLU A 70 -3.56 11.85 26.70
N PHE A 71 -2.30 12.24 26.94
CA PHE A 71 -1.19 11.29 27.04
C PHE A 71 -1.41 10.26 28.15
N ASP A 72 -1.79 10.67 29.36
CA ASP A 72 -2.01 9.76 30.49
C ASP A 72 -3.17 8.80 30.24
N ARG A 73 -4.25 9.27 29.57
CA ARG A 73 -5.34 8.40 29.08
C ARG A 73 -4.82 7.35 28.11
N LEU A 74 -4.07 7.76 27.09
CA LEU A 74 -3.54 6.88 26.04
C LEU A 74 -2.52 5.87 26.62
N TYR A 75 -1.64 6.33 27.49
CA TYR A 75 -0.67 5.49 28.19
C TYR A 75 -1.36 4.44 29.06
N SER A 76 -2.43 4.81 29.77
CA SER A 76 -3.24 3.88 30.55
C SER A 76 -3.90 2.80 29.67
N LEU A 77 -4.47 3.19 28.52
CA LEU A 77 -5.04 2.25 27.53
C LEU A 77 -3.99 1.28 26.98
N LEU A 78 -2.78 1.76 26.65
CA LEU A 78 -1.69 0.94 26.12
C LEU A 78 -1.04 0.02 27.17
N LYS A 79 -1.08 0.42 28.45
CA LYS A 79 -0.49 -0.33 29.57
C LYS A 79 -1.43 -1.39 30.16
N SER A 80 -2.73 -1.27 29.92
CA SER A 80 -3.76 -2.22 30.37
C SER A 80 -3.58 -3.59 29.71
N ARG A 81 -2.92 -4.51 30.41
CA ARG A 81 -2.76 -5.93 30.09
C ARG A 81 -3.21 -6.79 31.26
#